data_AF-A0A7L5DKM5-F1
#
_entry.id   AF-A0A7L5DKM5-F1
#
_cell.length_a   1.000
_cell.length_b   1.000
_cell.length_c   1.000
_cell.angle_alpha   90.00
_cell.angle_beta   90.00
_cell.angle_gamma   90.00
#
_symmetry.space_group_name_H-M   'P 1'
#
loop_
_entity.id
_entity.type
_entity.pdbx_description
1 polymer ?
#
loop_
_entity_poly.entity_id
_entity_poly.type
_entity_poly.pdbx_seq_one_letter_code
_entity_poly.pdbx_strand_id
1 'polypeptide(L)'
;MKKIRHWLSLSALLVSVPLLTLGQDSLTAATPFRAGHTVFAGVQIPLNYTLGYRYQFSRRLSVQVQGGLIAAPFERYTLKLLEGFGLDPNLSRVIDRSFRQGSSASLGISVHANSPWYGTLFGQYVHFSAGPITPADGLGIYFNRDFSGFSPLNSPAFVFNLQSNFWVAGLRVGRSFQFTNSRFGLNTELSLGKIVTTKNTFASNRPLIDDLGVTQRLYTNLDNEIDTKLRQYGYLPTLNVLLTYRLR
;
A
#
# COMPACT_ATOMS: atom_id res chain seq x y z
N MET A 1 -2.05 4.50 -34.68
CA MET A 1 -2.75 3.92 -33.50
C MET A 1 -2.82 2.38 -33.59
N LYS A 2 -1.70 1.67 -33.37
CA LYS A 2 -1.63 0.18 -33.48
C LYS A 2 -0.66 -0.42 -32.44
N LYS A 3 -0.90 -0.26 -31.13
CA LYS A 3 -0.09 -0.95 -30.08
C LYS A 3 -0.86 -1.28 -28.77
N ILE A 4 -2.18 -1.45 -28.80
CA ILE A 4 -2.98 -1.72 -27.57
C ILE A 4 -3.55 -3.16 -27.51
N ARG A 5 -3.45 -3.96 -28.59
CA ARG A 5 -4.12 -5.28 -28.64
C ARG A 5 -3.39 -6.45 -27.96
N HIS A 6 -2.10 -6.34 -27.59
CA HIS A 6 -1.36 -7.48 -27.04
C HIS A 6 -1.42 -7.63 -25.51
N TRP A 7 -1.87 -6.62 -24.77
CA TRP A 7 -1.96 -6.71 -23.30
C TRP A 7 -3.27 -7.33 -22.81
N LEU A 8 -4.35 -7.24 -23.59
CA LEU A 8 -5.65 -7.81 -23.23
C LEU A 8 -5.67 -9.35 -23.36
N SER A 9 -4.89 -9.92 -24.27
CA SER A 9 -4.79 -11.37 -24.47
C SER A 9 -4.03 -12.08 -23.33
N LEU A 10 -3.07 -11.41 -22.69
CA LEU A 10 -2.30 -11.98 -21.57
C LEU A 10 -3.11 -11.97 -20.25
N SER A 11 -3.90 -10.92 -20.03
CA SER A 11 -4.80 -10.82 -18.87
C SER A 11 -5.95 -11.83 -18.94
N ALA A 12 -6.46 -12.12 -20.14
CA ALA A 12 -7.49 -13.14 -20.33
C ALA A 12 -6.97 -14.57 -20.07
N LEU A 13 -5.68 -14.81 -20.28
CA LEU A 13 -5.04 -16.11 -20.01
C LEU A 13 -4.84 -16.37 -18.51
N LEU A 14 -4.60 -15.33 -17.69
CA LEU A 14 -4.45 -15.48 -16.24
C LEU A 14 -5.79 -15.66 -15.50
N VAL A 15 -6.90 -15.22 -16.08
CA VAL A 15 -8.25 -15.37 -15.51
C VAL A 15 -8.93 -16.68 -15.94
N SER A 16 -8.51 -17.29 -17.06
CA SER A 16 -9.13 -18.50 -17.60
C SER A 16 -8.53 -19.82 -17.10
N VAL A 17 -7.30 -19.82 -16.57
CA VAL A 17 -6.66 -21.03 -16.02
C VAL A 17 -7.41 -21.65 -14.82
N PRO A 18 -8.06 -20.93 -13.89
CA PRO A 18 -8.80 -21.58 -12.80
C PRO A 18 -10.16 -22.17 -13.24
N LEU A 19 -10.66 -21.84 -14.45
CA LEU A 19 -11.98 -22.28 -14.91
C LEU A 19 -11.96 -23.65 -15.60
N LEU A 20 -10.82 -24.07 -16.18
CA LEU A 20 -10.72 -25.36 -16.89
C LEU A 20 -10.47 -26.56 -15.97
N THR A 21 -10.20 -26.35 -14.68
CA THR A 21 -10.03 -27.44 -13.68
C THR A 21 -11.29 -27.71 -12.86
N LEU A 22 -12.46 -27.21 -13.28
CA LEU A 22 -13.74 -27.44 -12.62
C LEU A 22 -14.29 -28.88 -12.82
N GLY A 23 -13.70 -29.67 -13.72
CA GLY A 23 -14.32 -30.92 -14.20
C GLY A 23 -13.76 -32.25 -13.70
N GLN A 24 -12.67 -32.31 -12.91
CA GLN A 24 -11.97 -33.58 -12.67
C GLN A 24 -11.87 -34.08 -11.21
N ASP A 25 -12.31 -33.30 -10.20
CA ASP A 25 -12.16 -33.68 -8.79
C ASP A 25 -13.36 -34.44 -8.19
N SER A 26 -14.35 -34.87 -8.98
CA SER A 26 -15.67 -35.35 -8.49
C SER A 26 -15.74 -36.81 -7.99
N LEU A 27 -14.63 -37.56 -7.90
CA LEU A 27 -14.68 -39.00 -7.61
C LEU A 27 -13.89 -39.48 -6.37
N THR A 28 -13.35 -38.57 -5.55
CA THR A 28 -12.79 -38.97 -4.25
C THR A 28 -13.70 -38.48 -3.13
N ALA A 29 -14.04 -39.40 -2.21
CA ALA A 29 -14.84 -39.10 -1.03
C ALA A 29 -14.32 -37.80 -0.37
N ALA A 30 -15.15 -36.77 -0.36
CA ALA A 30 -14.76 -35.45 0.10
C ALA A 30 -14.45 -35.51 1.59
N THR A 31 -13.18 -35.67 1.95
CA THR A 31 -12.76 -35.58 3.35
C THR A 31 -13.20 -34.21 3.88
N PRO A 32 -13.91 -34.15 5.02
CA PRO A 32 -14.49 -32.91 5.50
C PRO A 32 -13.37 -31.89 5.71
N PHE A 33 -13.47 -30.76 5.02
CA PHE A 33 -12.52 -29.68 5.17
C PHE A 33 -12.67 -29.08 6.57
N ARG A 34 -11.56 -29.00 7.31
CA ARG A 34 -11.52 -28.31 8.60
C ARG A 34 -11.01 -26.90 8.38
N ALA A 35 -11.72 -25.93 8.95
CA ALA A 35 -11.29 -24.55 8.90
C ALA A 35 -9.91 -24.39 9.54
N GLY A 36 -9.05 -23.61 8.90
CA GLY A 36 -7.67 -23.38 9.33
C GLY A 36 -7.47 -21.95 9.82
N HIS A 37 -6.76 -21.82 10.93
CA HIS A 37 -6.48 -20.53 11.56
C HIS A 37 -4.97 -20.30 11.52
N THR A 38 -4.51 -19.17 10.97
CA THR A 38 -3.07 -18.87 10.89
C THR A 38 -2.82 -17.44 11.31
N VAL A 39 -1.90 -17.24 12.26
CA VAL A 39 -1.36 -15.92 12.60
C VAL A 39 -0.04 -15.75 11.85
N PHE A 40 0.26 -14.54 11.41
CA PHE A 40 1.50 -14.26 10.71
C PHE A 40 2.06 -12.90 11.08
N ALA A 41 3.39 -12.80 11.08
CA ALA A 41 4.12 -11.56 11.29
C ALA A 41 5.31 -11.50 10.34
N GLY A 42 5.70 -10.31 9.92
CA GLY A 42 6.84 -10.18 9.01
C GLY A 42 7.03 -8.78 8.46
N VAL A 43 7.62 -8.71 7.28
CA VAL A 43 7.96 -7.47 6.59
C VAL A 43 7.39 -7.47 5.18
N GLN A 44 6.87 -6.32 4.74
CA GLN A 44 6.51 -6.02 3.37
C GLN A 44 7.50 -4.99 2.86
N ILE A 45 8.50 -5.42 2.11
CA ILE A 45 9.57 -4.55 1.64
C ILE A 45 9.11 -3.85 0.36
N PRO A 46 9.18 -2.51 0.26
CA PRO A 46 9.74 -1.56 1.23
C PRO A 46 8.69 -0.75 2.02
N LEU A 47 7.50 -1.28 2.25
CA LEU A 47 6.39 -0.56 2.88
C LEU A 47 6.38 -0.59 4.40
N ASN A 48 6.36 -1.75 5.06
CA ASN A 48 6.09 -1.83 6.49
C ASN A 48 6.47 -3.16 7.17
N TYR A 49 6.46 -3.13 8.50
CA TYR A 49 6.28 -4.31 9.34
C TYR A 49 4.81 -4.69 9.39
N THR A 50 4.48 -5.99 9.43
CA THR A 50 3.09 -6.45 9.40
C THR A 50 2.82 -7.55 10.41
N LEU A 51 1.61 -7.55 10.95
CA LEU A 51 1.02 -8.59 11.78
C LEU A 51 -0.40 -8.84 11.27
N GLY A 52 -0.80 -10.10 11.17
CA GLY A 52 -2.11 -10.43 10.67
C GLY A 52 -2.58 -11.82 11.00
N TYR A 53 -3.78 -12.10 10.53
CA TYR A 53 -4.50 -13.32 10.75
C TYR A 53 -5.19 -13.75 9.45
N ARG A 54 -5.12 -15.04 9.16
CA ARG A 54 -5.72 -15.70 7.99
C ARG A 54 -6.66 -16.80 8.47
N TYR A 55 -7.88 -16.76 7.95
CA TYR A 55 -8.89 -17.78 8.15
C TYR A 55 -9.17 -18.49 6.84
N GLN A 56 -8.86 -19.79 6.80
CA GLN A 56 -9.08 -20.65 5.64
C GLN A 56 -10.36 -21.45 5.85
N PHE A 57 -11.43 -21.06 5.16
CA PHE A 57 -12.76 -21.67 5.29
C PHE A 57 -13.05 -22.71 4.19
N SER A 58 -12.19 -22.82 3.19
CA SER A 58 -12.23 -23.94 2.24
C SER A 58 -10.82 -24.36 1.80
N ARG A 59 -10.70 -25.51 1.13
CA ARG A 59 -9.42 -25.96 0.55
C ARG A 59 -8.81 -24.93 -0.39
N ARG A 60 -9.65 -24.14 -1.07
CA ARG A 60 -9.24 -23.19 -2.11
C ARG A 60 -9.34 -21.74 -1.68
N LEU A 61 -10.04 -21.40 -0.58
CA LEU A 61 -10.31 -20.02 -0.21
C LEU A 61 -9.89 -19.71 1.22
N SER A 62 -9.28 -18.54 1.39
CA SER A 62 -9.04 -17.93 2.69
C SER A 62 -9.30 -16.44 2.66
N VAL A 63 -9.65 -15.88 3.80
CA VAL A 63 -9.66 -14.43 4.05
C VAL A 63 -8.52 -14.09 4.99
N GLN A 64 -7.95 -12.89 4.84
CA GLN A 64 -6.95 -12.38 5.75
C GLN A 64 -7.21 -10.92 6.11
N VAL A 65 -6.86 -10.59 7.35
CA VAL A 65 -6.79 -9.23 7.88
C VAL A 65 -5.39 -9.02 8.43
N GLN A 66 -4.82 -7.85 8.20
CA GLN A 66 -3.50 -7.51 8.70
C GLN A 66 -3.37 -6.03 9.00
N GLY A 67 -2.64 -5.72 10.07
CA GLY A 67 -2.14 -4.39 10.37
C GLY A 67 -0.68 -4.27 9.95
N GLY A 68 -0.23 -3.04 9.76
CA GLY A 68 1.19 -2.76 9.55
C GLY A 68 1.62 -1.44 10.15
N LEU A 69 2.89 -1.38 10.52
CA LEU A 69 3.57 -0.22 11.06
C LEU A 69 4.66 0.22 10.10
N ILE A 70 4.57 1.46 9.64
CA ILE A 70 5.53 2.09 8.74
C ILE A 70 6.48 2.90 9.63
N ALA A 71 7.73 2.47 9.65
CA ALA A 71 8.82 3.12 10.38
C ALA A 71 10.12 2.88 9.61
N ALA A 72 11.19 3.54 10.02
CA ALA A 72 12.51 3.36 9.45
C ALA A 72 12.88 1.86 9.32
N PRO A 73 13.47 1.43 8.19
CA PRO A 73 13.98 2.24 7.07
C PRO A 73 12.98 2.46 5.92
N PHE A 74 11.73 2.04 6.04
CA PHE A 74 10.77 1.92 4.93
C PHE A 74 10.30 3.26 4.34
N GLU A 75 10.36 4.34 5.14
CA GLU A 75 10.04 5.70 4.73
C GLU A 75 10.78 6.15 3.45
N ARG A 76 12.10 5.94 3.40
CA ARG A 76 12.96 6.45 2.31
C ARG A 76 12.78 5.69 1.00
N TYR A 77 12.46 4.41 1.08
CA TYR A 77 12.38 3.53 -0.08
C TYR A 77 11.04 3.63 -0.79
N THR A 78 9.95 3.84 -0.04
CA THR A 78 8.62 4.05 -0.61
C THR A 78 8.60 5.28 -1.52
N LEU A 79 9.31 6.35 -1.14
CA LEU A 79 9.38 7.59 -1.90
C LEU A 79 10.18 7.45 -3.19
N LYS A 80 11.35 6.84 -3.11
CA LYS A 80 12.17 6.55 -4.30
C LYS A 80 11.44 5.66 -5.31
N LEU A 81 10.59 4.74 -4.84
CA LEU A 81 9.73 3.97 -5.72
C LEU A 81 8.72 4.88 -6.44
N LEU A 82 8.04 5.76 -5.70
CA LEU A 82 7.07 6.69 -6.29
C LEU A 82 7.73 7.64 -7.30
N GLU A 83 8.93 8.16 -7.01
CA GLU A 83 9.74 8.92 -7.96
C GLU A 83 10.05 8.12 -9.23
N GLY A 84 10.48 6.86 -9.06
CA GLY A 84 10.76 5.95 -10.19
C GLY A 84 9.54 5.68 -11.07
N PHE A 85 8.33 5.81 -10.54
CA PHE A 85 7.08 5.70 -11.30
C PHE A 85 6.57 7.03 -11.86
N GLY A 86 7.28 8.15 -11.65
CA GLY A 86 6.97 9.45 -12.26
C GLY A 86 6.44 10.51 -11.30
N LEU A 87 6.55 10.31 -9.98
CA LEU A 87 6.30 11.38 -9.02
C LEU A 87 7.39 12.46 -9.14
N ASP A 88 6.97 13.73 -9.10
CA ASP A 88 7.92 14.87 -9.16
C ASP A 88 8.91 14.80 -7.97
N PRO A 89 10.24 14.88 -8.20
CA PRO A 89 11.25 14.89 -7.15
C PRO A 89 11.08 16.01 -6.10
N ASN A 90 10.46 17.13 -6.47
CA ASN A 90 10.17 18.22 -5.53
C ASN A 90 9.00 17.84 -4.61
N LEU A 91 7.96 17.20 -5.16
CA LEU A 91 6.86 16.65 -4.37
C LEU A 91 7.37 15.53 -3.43
N SER A 92 8.22 14.65 -3.94
CA SER A 92 8.86 13.60 -3.14
C SER A 92 9.66 14.14 -1.96
N ARG A 93 10.46 15.21 -2.15
CA ARG A 93 11.23 15.84 -1.06
C ARG A 93 10.38 16.41 0.06
N VAL A 94 9.21 16.97 -0.26
CA VAL A 94 8.28 17.46 0.76
C VAL A 94 7.59 16.31 1.49
N ILE A 95 7.30 15.24 0.75
CA ILE A 95 6.74 14.01 1.30
C ILE A 95 7.78 13.26 2.17
N ASP A 96 9.08 13.30 1.86
CA ASP A 96 10.17 12.67 2.64
C ASP A 96 10.33 13.24 4.05
N ARG A 97 10.22 14.57 4.18
CA ARG A 97 10.21 15.22 5.50
C ARG A 97 8.93 14.93 6.28
N SER A 98 7.88 14.55 5.57
CA SER A 98 6.58 14.26 6.11
C SER A 98 6.52 12.83 6.65
N PHE A 99 6.76 11.80 5.84
CA PHE A 99 6.50 10.39 6.20
C PHE A 99 7.52 9.77 7.17
N ARG A 100 7.52 10.21 8.43
CA ARG A 100 8.35 9.63 9.50
C ARG A 100 7.76 8.36 10.09
N GLN A 101 6.43 8.26 10.11
CA GLN A 101 5.72 7.15 10.70
C GLN A 101 4.33 7.03 10.09
N GLY A 102 3.82 5.81 10.06
CA GLY A 102 2.50 5.52 9.54
C GLY A 102 1.99 4.18 10.00
N SER A 103 0.73 3.93 9.71
CA SER A 103 0.06 2.66 9.96
C SER A 103 -0.68 2.22 8.72
N SER A 104 -0.98 0.92 8.65
CA SER A 104 -1.83 0.41 7.59
C SER A 104 -2.74 -0.70 8.09
N ALA A 105 -3.87 -0.85 7.43
CA ALA A 105 -4.82 -1.93 7.63
C ALA A 105 -5.17 -2.52 6.27
N SER A 106 -5.17 -3.84 6.14
CA SER A 106 -5.46 -4.52 4.89
C SER A 106 -6.38 -5.70 5.09
N LEU A 107 -7.27 -5.89 4.12
CA LEU A 107 -8.14 -7.04 3.97
C LEU A 107 -7.82 -7.72 2.64
N GLY A 108 -7.84 -9.05 2.61
CA GLY A 108 -7.57 -9.80 1.40
C GLY A 108 -8.35 -11.12 1.34
N ILE A 109 -8.61 -11.55 0.11
CA ILE A 109 -9.19 -12.85 -0.21
C ILE A 109 -8.18 -13.61 -1.07
N SER A 110 -7.82 -14.81 -0.63
CA SER A 110 -6.85 -15.64 -1.33
C SER A 110 -7.49 -16.87 -1.96
N VAL A 111 -7.03 -17.21 -3.15
CA VAL A 111 -7.32 -18.44 -3.86
C VAL A 111 -6.06 -19.31 -3.85
N HIS A 112 -6.17 -20.50 -3.29
CA HIS A 112 -5.11 -21.50 -3.22
C HIS A 112 -5.25 -22.46 -4.41
N ALA A 113 -4.16 -22.69 -5.12
CA ALA A 113 -4.06 -23.86 -5.98
C ALA A 113 -3.95 -25.11 -5.07
N ASN A 114 -4.20 -26.32 -5.57
CA ASN A 114 -3.89 -27.57 -4.86
C ASN A 114 -2.34 -27.79 -4.70
N SER A 115 -1.59 -26.70 -4.53
CA SER A 115 -0.14 -26.57 -4.49
C SER A 115 0.20 -25.52 -3.42
N PRO A 116 1.47 -25.32 -3.02
CA PRO A 116 1.83 -24.31 -2.01
C PRO A 116 1.61 -22.87 -2.47
N TRP A 117 1.19 -22.66 -3.72
CA TRP A 117 0.96 -21.36 -4.35
C TRP A 117 -0.45 -20.85 -4.15
N TYR A 118 -0.57 -19.54 -3.95
CA TYR A 118 -1.84 -18.84 -3.83
C TYR A 118 -1.77 -17.44 -4.42
N GLY A 119 -2.90 -16.98 -4.95
CA GLY A 119 -3.12 -15.60 -5.36
C GLY A 119 -4.02 -14.90 -4.34
N THR A 120 -3.79 -13.62 -4.07
CA THR A 120 -4.60 -12.82 -3.14
C THR A 120 -5.00 -11.51 -3.79
N LEU A 121 -6.30 -11.20 -3.81
CA LEU A 121 -6.79 -9.85 -4.06
C LEU A 121 -6.89 -9.12 -2.73
N PHE A 122 -6.37 -7.89 -2.65
CA PHE A 122 -6.37 -7.13 -1.41
C PHE A 122 -6.77 -5.66 -1.60
N GLY A 123 -7.37 -5.13 -0.55
CA GLY A 123 -7.51 -3.70 -0.29
C GLY A 123 -6.65 -3.33 0.92
N GLN A 124 -6.04 -2.17 0.90
CA GLN A 124 -5.23 -1.65 1.99
C GLN A 124 -5.48 -0.16 2.18
N TYR A 125 -5.72 0.23 3.41
CA TYR A 125 -5.72 1.59 3.87
C TYR A 125 -4.36 1.89 4.51
N VAL A 126 -3.76 3.01 4.15
CA VAL A 126 -2.48 3.48 4.70
C VAL A 126 -2.69 4.88 5.23
N HIS A 127 -2.29 5.11 6.48
CA HIS A 127 -2.31 6.40 7.13
C HIS A 127 -0.87 6.82 7.42
N PHE A 128 -0.52 8.02 6.98
CA PHE A 128 0.74 8.66 7.30
C PHE A 128 0.49 9.96 8.04
N SER A 129 1.31 10.18 9.07
CA SER A 129 1.38 11.45 9.77
C SER A 129 2.67 12.15 9.38
N ALA A 130 2.54 13.34 8.80
CA ALA A 130 3.68 14.17 8.48
C ALA A 130 4.28 14.83 9.72
N GLY A 131 5.61 14.93 9.76
CA GLY A 131 6.27 15.95 10.56
C GLY A 131 5.95 17.38 10.07
N PRO A 132 6.40 18.41 10.80
CA PRO A 132 6.17 19.81 10.45
C PRO A 132 6.77 20.15 9.07
N ILE A 133 5.91 20.56 8.12
CA ILE A 133 6.26 21.06 6.77
C ILE A 133 6.36 22.58 6.82
N THR A 134 7.37 23.20 6.21
CA THR A 134 7.47 24.68 6.17
C THR A 134 6.72 25.27 4.95
N PRO A 135 6.32 26.56 4.93
CA PRO A 135 5.74 27.20 3.75
C PRO A 135 6.68 27.21 2.54
N ALA A 136 7.99 27.24 2.75
CA ALA A 136 8.96 27.08 1.68
C ALA A 136 8.76 25.73 0.96
N ASP A 137 8.51 24.66 1.72
CA ASP A 137 8.20 23.34 1.19
C ASP A 137 6.84 23.35 0.45
N GLY A 138 5.81 24.00 1.01
CA GLY A 138 4.48 24.12 0.37
C GLY A 138 4.46 24.93 -0.93
N LEU A 139 5.19 26.05 -0.97
CA LEU A 139 5.39 26.84 -2.20
C LEU A 139 6.21 26.08 -3.23
N GLY A 140 7.15 25.26 -2.78
CA GLY A 140 7.93 24.40 -3.66
C GLY A 140 7.10 23.34 -4.37
N ILE A 141 6.07 22.81 -3.71
CA ILE A 141 5.08 21.93 -4.37
C ILE A 141 4.32 22.70 -5.45
N TYR A 142 3.73 23.85 -5.08
CA TYR A 142 2.80 24.55 -5.99
C TYR A 142 3.49 25.13 -7.23
N PHE A 143 4.70 25.67 -7.08
CA PHE A 143 5.42 26.34 -8.16
C PHE A 143 6.52 25.47 -8.80
N ASN A 144 6.71 24.24 -8.32
CA ASN A 144 7.77 23.34 -8.75
C ASN A 144 9.18 23.99 -8.74
N ARG A 145 9.48 24.75 -7.68
CA ARG A 145 10.73 25.52 -7.51
C ARG A 145 11.22 25.42 -6.08
N ASP A 146 12.52 25.59 -5.88
CA ASP A 146 13.09 25.62 -4.52
C ASP A 146 12.88 26.99 -3.88
N PHE A 147 12.10 27.05 -2.81
CA PHE A 147 11.88 28.25 -1.99
C PHE A 147 12.54 28.15 -0.61
N SER A 148 13.51 27.26 -0.43
CA SER A 148 14.25 27.11 0.84
C SER A 148 14.93 28.41 1.31
N GLY A 149 15.17 29.37 0.40
CA GLY A 149 15.64 30.73 0.72
C GLY A 149 14.56 31.75 1.10
N PHE A 150 13.27 31.39 1.00
CA PHE A 150 12.15 32.27 1.35
C PHE A 150 11.87 32.18 2.85
N SER A 151 12.62 32.95 3.64
CA SER A 151 12.34 33.16 5.06
C SER A 151 11.74 34.56 5.24
N PRO A 152 10.41 34.72 5.31
CA PRO A 152 9.82 36.01 5.56
C PRO A 152 10.12 36.40 7.02
N LEU A 153 11.19 37.20 7.18
CA LEU A 153 11.49 38.01 8.37
C LEU A 153 11.37 37.29 9.72
N ASN A 154 12.41 36.56 10.18
CA ASN A 154 12.63 36.12 11.59
C ASN A 154 11.37 35.72 12.40
N SER A 155 10.34 35.23 11.74
CA SER A 155 9.05 34.90 12.30
C SER A 155 9.11 33.43 12.65
N PRO A 156 8.58 32.99 13.81
CA PRO A 156 8.55 31.57 14.14
C PRO A 156 7.93 30.85 12.95
N ALA A 157 8.75 29.98 12.33
CA ALA A 157 8.49 29.43 11.02
C ALA A 157 7.03 28.98 10.97
N PHE A 158 6.28 29.50 10.00
CA PHE A 158 4.96 28.99 9.73
C PHE A 158 5.13 27.50 9.37
N VAL A 159 4.29 26.64 9.91
CA VAL A 159 4.44 25.20 9.79
C VAL A 159 3.08 24.63 9.45
N PHE A 160 3.04 23.78 8.43
CA PHE A 160 1.92 22.97 8.06
C PHE A 160 2.15 21.53 8.51
N ASN A 161 1.15 20.92 9.13
CA ASN A 161 1.11 19.48 9.32
C ASN A 161 0.28 18.88 8.18
N LEU A 162 0.83 17.85 7.56
CA LEU A 162 0.15 17.04 6.55
C LEU A 162 -0.25 15.70 7.16
N GLN A 163 -1.47 15.26 6.90
CA GLN A 163 -1.88 13.88 7.13
C GLN A 163 -2.32 13.32 5.80
N SER A 164 -1.76 12.17 5.42
CA SER A 164 -2.06 11.55 4.13
C SER A 164 -2.69 10.19 4.35
N ASN A 165 -3.84 9.98 3.73
CA ASN A 165 -4.56 8.73 3.75
C ASN A 165 -4.57 8.16 2.33
N PHE A 166 -4.17 6.91 2.17
CA PHE A 166 -4.13 6.24 0.88
C PHE A 166 -4.97 4.98 0.92
N TRP A 167 -5.68 4.75 -0.17
CA TRP A 167 -6.37 3.51 -0.43
C TRP A 167 -5.67 2.83 -1.60
N VAL A 168 -5.28 1.58 -1.37
CA VAL A 168 -4.51 0.76 -2.29
C VAL A 168 -5.33 -0.48 -2.59
N ALA A 169 -5.47 -0.81 -3.87
CA ALA A 169 -6.02 -2.08 -4.32
C ALA A 169 -4.94 -2.82 -5.09
N GLY A 170 -4.83 -4.14 -4.92
CA GLY A 170 -3.75 -4.88 -5.53
C GLY A 170 -3.89 -6.39 -5.52
N LEU A 171 -2.89 -7.02 -6.12
CA LEU A 171 -2.76 -8.47 -6.19
C LEU A 171 -1.48 -8.91 -5.47
N ARG A 172 -1.52 -10.08 -4.84
CA ARG A 172 -0.36 -10.78 -4.30
C ARG A 172 -0.30 -12.18 -4.89
N VAL A 173 0.89 -12.66 -5.19
CA VAL A 173 1.14 -14.07 -5.52
C VAL A 173 2.18 -14.57 -4.54
N GLY A 174 1.85 -15.63 -3.83
CA GLY A 174 2.69 -16.14 -2.76
C GLY A 174 2.87 -17.65 -2.80
N ARG A 175 3.91 -18.09 -2.10
CA ARG A 175 4.20 -19.49 -1.83
C ARG A 175 4.32 -19.70 -0.33
N SER A 176 3.72 -20.79 0.15
CA SER A 176 3.79 -21.23 1.54
C SER A 176 4.81 -22.36 1.71
N PHE A 177 5.57 -22.29 2.79
CA PHE A 177 6.57 -23.28 3.19
C PHE A 177 6.28 -23.69 4.63
N GLN A 178 5.80 -24.91 4.84
CA GLN A 178 5.61 -25.42 6.20
C GLN A 178 6.92 -26.05 6.69
N PHE A 179 7.33 -25.74 7.91
CA PHE A 179 8.47 -26.43 8.52
C PHE A 179 8.07 -27.84 8.98
N THR A 180 8.93 -28.82 8.74
CA THR A 180 8.71 -30.22 9.08
C THR A 180 8.44 -30.36 10.59
N ASN A 181 7.40 -31.11 10.96
CA ASN A 181 7.02 -31.38 12.34
C ASN A 181 6.77 -30.14 13.22
N SER A 182 6.42 -29.00 12.61
CA SER A 182 6.18 -27.74 13.32
C SER A 182 4.88 -27.08 12.89
N ARG A 183 4.30 -26.28 13.79
CA ARG A 183 3.19 -25.37 13.46
C ARG A 183 3.65 -24.10 12.76
N PHE A 184 4.96 -23.85 12.76
CA PHE A 184 5.56 -22.72 12.09
C PHE A 184 5.78 -22.98 10.60
N GLY A 185 5.68 -21.92 9.83
CA GLY A 185 6.02 -21.91 8.41
C GLY A 185 6.44 -20.53 7.95
N LEU A 186 6.87 -20.43 6.71
CA LEU A 186 7.25 -19.20 6.04
C LEU A 186 6.36 -18.98 4.83
N ASN A 187 5.84 -17.77 4.66
CA ASN A 187 5.21 -17.35 3.42
C ASN A 187 6.07 -16.27 2.77
N THR A 188 6.29 -16.42 1.46
CA THR A 188 6.90 -15.39 0.63
C THR A 188 5.90 -14.95 -0.41
N GLU A 189 5.60 -13.66 -0.51
CA GLU A 189 4.64 -13.12 -1.46
C GLU A 189 5.25 -11.97 -2.26
N LEU A 190 4.98 -11.92 -3.56
CA LEU A 190 5.18 -10.73 -4.37
C LEU A 190 3.84 -10.01 -4.51
N SER A 191 3.82 -8.71 -4.29
CA SER A 191 2.62 -7.90 -4.44
C SER A 191 2.82 -6.73 -5.40
N LEU A 192 1.73 -6.34 -6.03
CA LEU A 192 1.62 -5.09 -6.76
C LEU A 192 0.32 -4.41 -6.36
N GLY A 193 0.45 -3.31 -5.61
CA GLY A 193 -0.63 -2.41 -5.25
C GLY A 193 -0.70 -1.20 -6.18
N LYS A 194 -1.91 -0.67 -6.37
CA LYS A 194 -2.17 0.61 -7.03
C LYS A 194 -2.94 1.51 -6.07
N ILE A 195 -2.43 2.72 -5.87
CA ILE A 195 -3.16 3.78 -5.18
C ILE A 195 -4.39 4.13 -6.02
N VAL A 196 -5.58 3.93 -5.45
CA VAL A 196 -6.87 4.18 -6.11
C VAL A 196 -7.49 5.50 -5.68
N THR A 197 -7.24 5.93 -4.44
CA THR A 197 -7.66 7.22 -3.93
C THR A 197 -6.78 7.66 -2.78
N THR A 198 -6.62 8.97 -2.65
CA THR A 198 -5.90 9.61 -1.56
C THR A 198 -6.77 10.70 -0.94
N LYS A 199 -6.53 10.98 0.34
CA LYS A 199 -7.12 12.12 1.03
C LYS A 199 -6.07 12.73 1.94
N ASN A 200 -5.76 13.99 1.68
CA ASN A 200 -4.77 14.74 2.44
C ASN A 200 -5.48 15.78 3.31
N THR A 201 -4.95 16.01 4.49
CA THR A 201 -5.40 17.06 5.40
C THR A 201 -4.21 17.92 5.75
N PHE A 202 -4.38 19.23 5.57
CA PHE A 202 -3.38 20.24 5.86
C PHE A 202 -3.89 21.07 7.03
N ALA A 203 -3.04 21.32 8.01
CA ALA A 203 -3.35 22.19 9.15
C ALA A 203 -2.16 23.09 9.44
N SER A 204 -2.40 24.36 9.71
CA SER A 204 -1.35 25.30 10.09
C SER A 204 -1.14 25.34 11.60
N ASN A 205 0.07 25.68 12.04
CA ASN A 205 0.33 26.12 13.41
C ASN A 205 -0.33 27.47 13.77
N ARG A 206 -1.00 28.14 12.82
CA ARG A 206 -1.76 29.37 13.03
C ARG A 206 -3.22 29.18 12.55
N PRO A 207 -4.18 28.90 13.45
CA PRO A 207 -5.55 28.54 13.07
C PRO A 207 -6.28 29.66 12.31
N LEU A 208 -5.98 30.92 12.61
CA LEU A 208 -6.52 32.08 11.88
C LEU A 208 -6.17 32.10 10.38
N ILE A 209 -5.10 31.41 9.98
CA ILE A 209 -4.69 31.30 8.57
C ILE A 209 -5.44 30.17 7.87
N ASP A 210 -5.83 29.12 8.61
CA ASP A 210 -6.64 28.01 8.08
C ASP A 210 -8.08 28.45 7.75
N ASP A 211 -8.58 29.47 8.46
CA ASP A 211 -9.91 30.07 8.22
C ASP A 211 -9.94 31.03 7.02
N LEU A 212 -8.78 31.39 6.46
CA LEU A 212 -8.73 32.24 5.27
C LEU A 212 -9.15 31.41 4.04
N GLY A 213 -10.14 31.90 3.29
CA GLY A 213 -10.64 31.21 2.09
C GLY A 213 -9.58 30.98 1.00
N VAL A 214 -8.50 31.77 0.97
CA VAL A 214 -7.35 31.57 0.06
C VAL A 214 -6.56 30.32 0.45
N THR A 215 -6.34 30.11 1.75
CA THR A 215 -5.63 28.93 2.28
C THR A 215 -6.44 27.66 2.03
N GLN A 216 -7.76 27.70 2.23
CA GLN A 216 -8.64 26.55 1.95
C GLN A 216 -8.62 26.15 0.47
N ARG A 217 -8.59 27.12 -0.45
CA ARG A 217 -8.45 26.86 -1.89
C ARG A 217 -7.09 26.25 -2.21
N LEU A 218 -6.01 26.75 -1.59
CA LEU A 218 -4.67 26.18 -1.76
C LEU A 218 -4.63 24.72 -1.28
N TYR A 219 -5.16 24.42 -0.09
CA TYR A 219 -5.23 23.05 0.44
C TYR A 219 -6.01 22.12 -0.47
N THR A 220 -7.15 22.58 -0.99
CA THR A 220 -7.97 21.80 -1.93
C THR A 220 -7.23 21.53 -3.23
N ASN A 221 -6.51 22.53 -3.77
CA ASN A 221 -5.72 22.36 -4.98
C ASN A 221 -4.56 21.37 -4.77
N LEU A 222 -3.86 21.49 -3.64
CA LEU A 222 -2.77 20.58 -3.28
C LEU A 222 -3.28 19.14 -3.08
N ASP A 223 -4.40 18.95 -2.39
CA ASP A 223 -5.01 17.62 -2.22
C ASP A 223 -5.37 17.00 -3.57
N ASN A 224 -6.03 17.76 -4.45
CA ASN A 224 -6.41 17.29 -5.78
C ASN A 224 -5.19 16.98 -6.67
N GLU A 225 -4.14 17.78 -6.59
CA GLU A 225 -2.90 17.54 -7.34
C GLU A 225 -2.19 16.27 -6.86
N ILE A 226 -2.02 16.13 -5.54
CA ILE A 226 -1.43 14.93 -4.94
C ILE A 226 -2.25 13.69 -5.30
N ASP A 227 -3.58 13.76 -5.19
CA ASP A 227 -4.47 12.67 -5.53
C ASP A 227 -4.36 12.27 -7.01
N THR A 228 -4.39 13.25 -7.91
CA THR A 228 -4.27 13.00 -9.35
C THR A 228 -2.93 12.32 -9.68
N LYS A 229 -1.82 12.84 -9.14
CA LYS A 229 -0.48 12.30 -9.40
C LYS A 229 -0.30 10.91 -8.80
N LEU A 230 -0.71 10.69 -7.56
CA LEU A 230 -0.59 9.38 -6.90
C LEU A 230 -1.54 8.34 -7.51
N ARG A 231 -2.74 8.71 -7.93
CA ARG A 231 -3.60 7.79 -8.69
C ARG A 231 -3.01 7.44 -10.05
N GLN A 232 -2.39 8.40 -10.74
CA GLN A 232 -1.81 8.15 -12.05
C GLN A 232 -0.57 7.25 -11.95
N TYR A 233 0.34 7.53 -11.01
CA TYR A 233 1.67 6.92 -10.97
C TYR A 233 1.95 6.01 -9.77
N GLY A 234 1.10 6.03 -8.74
CA GLY A 234 1.32 5.31 -7.47
C GLY A 234 1.15 3.80 -7.56
N TYR A 235 2.12 3.11 -8.15
CA TYR A 235 2.27 1.66 -8.07
C TYR A 235 3.24 1.30 -6.95
N LEU A 236 2.85 0.33 -6.13
CA LEU A 236 3.56 -0.10 -4.93
C LEU A 236 3.90 -1.60 -5.06
N PRO A 237 5.02 -1.95 -5.70
CA PRO A 237 5.50 -3.32 -5.69
C PRO A 237 6.06 -3.66 -4.31
N THR A 238 5.75 -4.85 -3.78
CA THR A 238 6.36 -5.32 -2.53
C THR A 238 6.80 -6.77 -2.57
N LEU A 239 7.81 -7.07 -1.75
CA LEU A 239 8.17 -8.43 -1.37
C LEU A 239 7.80 -8.64 0.10
N ASN A 240 6.87 -9.56 0.35
CA ASN A 240 6.43 -9.92 1.68
C ASN A 240 7.15 -11.17 2.15
N VAL A 241 7.75 -11.11 3.33
CA VAL A 241 8.36 -12.26 4.00
C VAL A 241 7.69 -12.40 5.36
N LEU A 242 6.90 -13.45 5.54
CA LEU A 242 5.99 -13.62 6.67
C LEU A 242 6.28 -14.94 7.39
N LEU A 243 6.61 -14.87 8.66
CA LEU A 243 6.57 -16.02 9.55
C LEU A 243 5.10 -16.32 9.88
N THR A 244 4.72 -17.58 9.81
CA THR A 244 3.35 -18.03 10.05
C THR A 244 3.30 -19.04 11.17
N TYR A 245 2.18 -19.08 11.90
CA TYR A 245 1.90 -20.03 12.95
C TYR A 245 0.46 -20.54 12.83
N ARG A 246 0.30 -21.86 12.67
CA ARG A 246 -1.01 -22.52 12.58
C ARG A 246 -1.61 -22.72 13.97
N LEU A 247 -2.74 -22.07 14.22
CA LEU A 247 -3.64 -22.34 15.34
C LEU A 247 -4.49 -23.55 14.91
N ARG A 248 -4.60 -24.57 15.75
CA ARG A 248 -5.20 -25.87 15.40
C ARG A 248 -6.65 -25.75 14.93
#